data_AF-A0A8D8BAL4-F1
#
_entry.id   AF-A0A8D8BAL4-F1
#
_cell.length_a   1.000
_cell.length_b   1.000
_cell.length_c   1.000
_cell.angle_alpha   90.00
_cell.angle_beta   90.00
_cell.angle_gamma   90.00
#
_symmetry.space_group_name_H-M   'P 1'
#
loop_
_entity.id
_entity.type
_entity.pdbx_description
1 polymer ?
#
loop_
_entity_poly.entity_id
_entity_poly.type
_entity_poly.pdbx_seq_one_letter_code
_entity_poly.pdbx_strand_id
1 'polypeptide(L)'
;MSFGVEGVDRYIVVYKKEGMPSEDELAVRRSGEPWNKQTAEEYCEKKKQQQMLEKELRKRPLEEKEVATPVSNYKDKYVHLIGQDAALEAAKKTESNKTYGYVPSENKRDVRSIEQTMADIQAKKKLKTQHAAEEPPEAVVDSSAGSTSGQP
;
A
#
# COMPACT_ATOMS: atom_id res chain seq x y z
N MET A 1 34.97 -2.81 -19.08
CA MET A 1 35.33 -3.04 -17.67
C MET A 1 36.85 -2.93 -17.54
N SER A 2 37.38 -2.29 -16.49
CA SER A 2 38.83 -2.14 -16.28
C SER A 2 39.38 -3.19 -15.31
N PHE A 3 40.58 -3.69 -15.60
CA PHE A 3 41.32 -4.68 -14.80
C PHE A 3 42.79 -4.27 -14.70
N GLY A 4 43.56 -4.94 -13.84
CA GLY A 4 44.96 -4.64 -13.59
C GLY A 4 45.19 -3.60 -12.47
N VAL A 5 46.45 -3.41 -12.09
CA VAL A 5 46.85 -2.51 -11.00
C VAL A 5 46.95 -1.08 -11.51
N GLU A 6 46.51 -0.11 -10.71
CA GLU A 6 46.62 1.31 -11.06
C GLU A 6 48.08 1.75 -11.20
N GLY A 7 48.41 2.40 -12.32
CA GLY A 7 49.74 2.97 -12.56
C GLY A 7 50.79 1.98 -13.07
N VAL A 8 50.47 0.69 -13.19
CA VAL A 8 51.38 -0.33 -13.73
C VAL A 8 50.85 -0.85 -15.07
N ASP A 9 49.68 -1.49 -15.05
CA ASP A 9 49.17 -2.30 -16.15
C ASP A 9 47.64 -2.37 -16.13
N ARG A 10 47.00 -1.20 -16.04
CA ARG A 10 45.55 -1.06 -16.17
C ARG A 10 45.12 -1.26 -17.63
N TYR A 11 44.25 -2.24 -17.87
CA TYR A 11 43.68 -2.51 -19.19
C TYR A 11 42.15 -2.59 -19.14
N ILE A 12 41.51 -2.48 -20.31
CA ILE A 12 40.06 -2.50 -20.46
C ILE A 12 39.66 -3.71 -21.29
N VAL A 13 38.70 -4.49 -20.79
CA VAL A 13 38.05 -5.59 -21.52
C VAL A 13 36.62 -5.19 -21.87
N VAL A 14 36.24 -5.44 -23.12
CA VAL A 14 34.91 -5.18 -23.67
C VAL A 14 34.24 -6.52 -23.97
N TYR A 15 33.06 -6.74 -23.40
CA TYR A 15 32.27 -7.96 -23.61
C TYR A 15 31.11 -7.70 -24.57
N LYS A 16 30.74 -8.72 -25.33
CA LYS A 16 29.49 -8.72 -26.11
C LYS A 16 28.30 -8.85 -25.16
N LYS A 17 27.14 -8.32 -25.56
CA LYS A 17 25.92 -8.32 -24.74
C LYS A 17 25.48 -9.73 -24.31
N GLU A 18 25.55 -10.70 -25.20
CA GLU A 18 25.16 -12.10 -24.95
C GLU A 18 26.12 -12.87 -24.04
N GLY A 19 27.33 -12.33 -23.82
CA GLY A 19 28.39 -12.98 -23.05
C GLY A 19 28.93 -12.06 -21.95
N MET A 20 28.03 -11.31 -21.31
CA MET A 20 28.43 -10.44 -20.20
C MET A 20 28.73 -11.31 -18.97
N PRO A 21 29.94 -11.20 -18.39
CA PRO A 21 30.32 -12.01 -17.22
C PRO A 21 29.47 -11.65 -16.01
N SER A 22 29.23 -12.64 -15.14
CA SER A 22 28.56 -12.44 -13.86
C SER A 22 29.39 -11.54 -12.91
N GLU A 23 28.74 -10.95 -11.91
CA GLU A 23 29.41 -10.12 -10.90
C GLU A 23 30.45 -10.92 -10.10
N ASP A 24 30.10 -12.14 -9.69
CA ASP A 24 30.99 -13.04 -8.93
C ASP A 24 32.24 -13.38 -9.77
N GLU A 25 32.04 -13.63 -11.06
CA GLU A 25 33.09 -13.86 -12.05
C GLU A 25 34.03 -12.67 -12.24
N LEU A 26 33.50 -11.45 -12.12
CA LEU A 26 34.28 -10.22 -12.23
C LEU A 26 35.10 -9.96 -10.97
N ALA A 27 34.55 -10.27 -9.79
CA ALA A 27 35.25 -10.12 -8.52
C ALA A 27 36.52 -10.99 -8.48
N VAL A 28 36.40 -12.26 -8.88
CA VAL A 28 37.52 -13.20 -8.97
C VAL A 28 38.56 -12.75 -10.00
N ARG A 29 38.12 -12.25 -11.17
CA ARG A 29 39.04 -11.69 -12.16
C ARG A 29 39.74 -10.42 -11.70
N ARG A 30 39.11 -9.61 -10.84
CA ARG A 30 39.73 -8.43 -10.24
C ARG A 30 40.73 -8.78 -9.13
N SER A 31 40.52 -9.86 -8.38
CA SER A 31 41.51 -10.37 -7.43
C SER A 31 42.70 -11.05 -8.12
N GLY A 32 42.58 -11.36 -9.41
CA GLY A 32 43.64 -12.03 -10.19
C GLY A 32 43.59 -13.55 -10.09
N GLU A 33 42.53 -14.11 -9.50
CA GLU A 33 42.33 -15.55 -9.42
C GLU A 33 41.64 -16.11 -10.68
N PRO A 34 41.91 -17.36 -11.07
CA PRO A 34 41.23 -17.99 -12.20
C PRO A 34 39.82 -18.47 -11.84
N TRP A 35 38.83 -18.18 -12.69
CA TRP A 35 37.47 -18.69 -12.53
C TRP A 35 37.34 -20.10 -13.10
N ASN A 36 37.35 -21.11 -12.22
CA ASN A 36 37.16 -22.53 -12.52
C ASN A 36 35.81 -23.04 -11.96
N LYS A 37 35.40 -24.26 -12.35
CA LYS A 37 34.16 -24.88 -11.83
C LYS A 37 34.15 -25.00 -10.30
N GLN A 38 35.31 -25.36 -9.72
CA GLN A 38 35.49 -25.48 -8.27
C GLN A 38 35.34 -24.12 -7.56
N THR A 39 35.98 -23.07 -8.06
CA THR A 39 35.85 -21.71 -7.48
C THR A 39 34.43 -21.17 -7.60
N ALA A 40 33.71 -21.53 -8.67
CA ALA A 40 32.30 -21.15 -8.83
C ALA A 40 31.40 -21.81 -7.79
N GLU A 41 31.64 -23.09 -7.50
CA GLU A 41 30.94 -23.84 -6.44
C GLU A 41 31.24 -23.24 -5.06
N GLU A 42 32.51 -22.98 -4.75
CA GLU A 42 32.92 -22.34 -3.50
C GLU A 42 32.29 -20.95 -3.29
N TYR A 43 32.25 -20.12 -4.34
CA TYR A 43 31.59 -18.81 -4.27
C TYR A 43 30.07 -18.95 -4.04
N CYS A 44 29.43 -19.92 -4.69
CA CYS A 44 28.01 -20.20 -4.49
C CYS A 44 27.72 -20.66 -3.05
N GLU A 45 28.55 -21.53 -2.50
CA GLU A 45 28.45 -21.99 -1.10
C GLU A 45 28.69 -20.86 -0.11
N LYS A 46 29.74 -20.06 -0.31
CA LYS A 46 30.05 -18.90 0.53
C LYS A 46 28.91 -17.89 0.54
N LYS A 47 28.28 -17.64 -0.62
CA LYS A 47 27.11 -16.75 -0.73
C LYS A 47 25.91 -17.30 0.03
N LYS A 48 25.64 -18.60 -0.08
CA LYS A 48 24.58 -19.27 0.70
C LYS A 48 24.85 -19.19 2.20
N GLN A 49 26.09 -19.45 2.63
CA GLN A 49 26.49 -19.34 4.03
C GLN A 49 26.34 -17.92 4.56
N GLN A 50 26.79 -16.90 3.80
CA GLN A 50 26.61 -15.49 4.16
C GLN A 50 25.13 -15.11 4.30
N GLN A 51 24.28 -15.53 3.36
CA GLN A 51 22.83 -15.30 3.45
C GLN A 51 22.21 -15.98 4.67
N MET A 52 22.65 -17.19 5.00
CA MET A 52 22.18 -17.90 6.20
C MET A 52 22.63 -17.17 7.48
N LEU A 53 23.89 -16.76 7.56
CA LEU A 53 24.44 -16.00 8.68
C LEU A 53 23.74 -14.65 8.85
N GLU A 54 23.43 -13.95 7.76
CA GLU A 54 22.69 -12.68 7.80
C GLU A 54 21.26 -12.90 8.29
N LYS A 55 20.58 -13.95 7.80
CA LYS A 55 19.25 -14.33 8.29
C LYS A 55 19.28 -14.70 9.77
N GLU A 56 20.29 -15.41 10.22
CA GLU A 56 20.49 -15.73 11.63
C GLU A 56 20.78 -14.48 12.44
N LEU A 57 21.67 -13.59 11.98
CA LEU A 57 21.97 -12.33 12.65
C LEU A 57 20.75 -11.43 12.76
N ARG A 58 19.89 -11.42 11.74
CA ARG A 58 18.61 -10.69 11.76
C ARG A 58 17.58 -11.32 12.70
N LYS A 59 17.64 -12.64 12.91
CA LYS A 59 16.76 -13.38 13.84
C LYS A 59 17.25 -13.36 15.27
N ARG A 60 18.56 -13.23 15.48
CA ARG A 60 19.13 -13.01 16.80
C ARG A 60 18.46 -11.74 17.35
N PRO A 61 17.78 -11.81 18.51
CA PRO A 61 17.46 -10.61 19.26
C PRO A 61 18.77 -9.82 19.35
N LEU A 62 18.74 -8.49 19.16
CA LEU A 62 19.86 -7.69 19.63
C LEU A 62 20.00 -8.09 21.09
N GLU A 63 21.04 -8.86 21.43
CA GLU A 63 21.44 -9.00 22.82
C GLU A 63 21.57 -7.56 23.28
N GLU A 64 20.65 -7.16 24.17
CA GLU A 64 20.69 -5.88 24.85
C GLU A 64 21.99 -5.89 25.63
N LYS A 65 23.10 -5.58 24.95
CA LYS A 65 24.18 -4.88 25.59
C LYS A 65 23.47 -3.76 26.31
N GLU A 66 23.70 -3.66 27.61
CA GLU A 66 23.35 -2.52 28.43
C GLU A 66 24.11 -1.30 27.87
N VAL A 67 23.74 -0.87 26.67
CA VAL A 67 24.18 0.36 26.06
C VAL A 67 23.41 1.38 26.86
N ALA A 68 24.09 1.99 27.85
CA ALA A 68 23.57 3.09 28.63
C ALA A 68 22.86 4.05 27.67
N THR A 69 21.54 3.95 27.60
CA THR A 69 20.77 4.77 26.68
C THR A 69 20.93 6.19 27.20
N PRO A 70 21.41 7.12 26.36
CA PRO A 70 21.58 8.48 26.80
C PRO A 70 20.23 9.00 27.31
N VAL A 71 20.25 9.68 28.46
CA VAL A 71 19.05 10.20 29.15
C VAL A 71 18.15 11.04 28.22
N SER A 72 18.74 11.66 27.19
CA SER A 72 18.03 12.40 26.15
C SER A 72 18.46 11.96 24.76
N ASN A 73 17.50 11.77 23.86
CA ASN A 73 17.76 11.55 22.45
C ASN A 73 18.03 12.91 21.77
N TYR A 74 19.22 13.12 21.22
CA TYR A 74 19.61 14.39 20.58
C TYR A 74 18.69 14.76 19.39
N LYS A 75 17.98 13.79 18.81
CA LYS A 75 16.98 14.04 17.77
C LYS A 75 15.84 14.93 18.29
N ASP A 76 15.50 14.83 19.56
CA ASP A 76 14.45 15.62 20.22
C ASP A 76 14.75 17.12 20.16
N LYS A 77 16.04 17.49 20.20
CA LYS A 77 16.50 18.88 20.04
C LYS A 77 16.08 19.49 18.71
N TYR A 78 15.94 18.71 17.64
CA TYR A 78 15.63 19.18 16.28
C TYR A 78 14.23 18.77 15.81
N VAL A 79 13.37 18.25 16.68
CA VAL A 79 11.99 17.88 16.34
C VAL A 79 11.22 19.06 15.76
N HIS A 80 11.47 20.27 16.25
CA HIS A 80 10.91 21.51 15.72
C HIS A 80 11.39 21.86 14.30
N LEU A 81 12.56 21.37 13.87
CA LEU A 81 13.12 21.60 12.53
C LEU A 81 12.69 20.51 11.54
N ILE A 82 12.61 19.25 12.01
CA ILE A 82 12.24 18.08 11.18
C ILE A 82 10.72 17.94 11.07
N GLY A 83 9.97 18.43 12.06
CA GLY A 83 8.52 18.54 12.03
C GLY A 83 7.80 17.21 12.30
N GLN A 84 8.00 16.64 13.49
CA GLN A 84 7.27 15.44 13.90
C GLN A 84 5.76 15.71 13.99
N ASP A 85 5.39 16.91 14.45
CA ASP A 85 4.01 17.40 14.45
C ASP A 85 3.48 17.66 13.04
N ALA A 86 4.32 18.19 12.14
CA ALA A 86 3.95 18.42 10.74
C ALA A 86 3.63 17.11 10.01
N ALA A 87 4.37 16.03 10.30
CA ALA A 87 4.09 14.70 9.77
C ALA A 87 2.75 14.13 10.30
N LEU A 88 2.46 14.33 11.59
CA LEU A 88 1.19 13.90 12.21
C LEU A 88 -0.01 14.69 11.66
N GLU A 89 0.14 16.00 11.46
CA GLU A 89 -0.90 16.83 10.86
C GLU A 89 -1.15 16.48 9.39
N ALA A 90 -0.09 16.22 8.62
CA ALA A 90 -0.22 15.76 7.25
C ALA A 90 -0.95 14.41 7.17
N ALA A 91 -0.66 13.47 8.07
CA ALA A 91 -1.36 12.20 8.16
C ALA A 91 -2.85 12.41 8.48
N LYS A 92 -3.18 13.22 9.50
CA LYS A 92 -4.57 13.56 9.86
C LYS A 92 -5.33 14.21 8.70
N LYS A 93 -4.66 15.04 7.90
CA LYS A 93 -5.27 15.69 6.72
C LYS A 93 -5.60 14.69 5.59
N THR A 94 -4.90 13.57 5.52
CA THR A 94 -5.20 12.50 4.54
C THR A 94 -6.31 11.56 4.99
N GLU A 95 -6.72 11.61 6.27
CA GLU A 95 -7.87 10.86 6.73
C GLU A 95 -9.16 11.47 6.15
N SER A 96 -10.00 10.63 5.56
CA SER A 96 -11.28 11.08 5.01
C SER A 96 -12.23 11.48 6.15
N ASN A 97 -12.87 12.65 6.00
CA ASN A 97 -13.82 13.16 6.99
C ASN A 97 -15.06 12.24 7.07
N LYS A 98 -15.12 11.41 8.12
CA LYS A 98 -16.24 10.48 8.39
C LYS A 98 -17.53 11.18 8.83
N THR A 99 -17.47 12.46 9.20
CA THR A 99 -18.61 13.23 9.69
C THR A 99 -19.19 14.17 8.64
N TYR A 100 -18.62 14.23 7.43
CA TYR A 100 -19.19 15.00 6.33
C TYR A 100 -20.58 14.47 5.96
N GLY A 101 -21.61 15.30 6.10
CA GLY A 101 -23.02 14.92 5.91
C GLY A 101 -23.73 14.34 7.15
N TYR A 102 -23.02 14.18 8.28
CA TYR A 102 -23.64 13.78 9.54
C TYR A 102 -24.22 15.01 10.27
N VAL A 103 -25.54 15.16 10.21
CA VAL A 103 -26.27 16.19 10.98
C VAL A 103 -26.53 15.65 12.39
N PRO A 104 -26.18 16.37 13.48
CA PRO A 104 -26.54 15.99 14.85
C PRO A 104 -28.05 15.82 14.99
N SER A 105 -28.51 14.86 15.80
CA SER A 105 -29.95 14.56 16.00
C SER A 105 -30.75 15.77 16.47
N GLU A 106 -30.14 16.66 17.24
CA GLU A 106 -30.73 17.91 17.74
C GLU A 106 -31.13 18.87 16.61
N ASN A 107 -30.45 18.80 15.46
CA ASN A 107 -30.67 19.68 14.31
C ASN A 107 -31.48 19.01 13.19
N LYS A 108 -31.90 17.74 13.37
CA LYS A 108 -32.71 17.03 12.38
C LYS A 108 -34.18 17.40 12.53
N ARG A 109 -34.88 17.49 11.39
CA ARG A 109 -36.35 17.68 11.34
C ARG A 109 -37.11 16.46 11.88
N ASP A 110 -36.56 15.27 11.73
CA ASP A 110 -37.13 14.02 12.23
C ASP A 110 -36.38 13.57 13.49
N VAL A 111 -37.10 13.56 14.61
CA VAL A 111 -36.58 13.21 15.95
C VAL A 111 -36.97 11.77 16.32
N ARG A 112 -37.73 11.08 15.47
CA ARG A 112 -38.12 9.68 15.72
C ARG A 112 -36.89 8.78 15.72
N SER A 113 -36.94 7.71 16.52
CA SER A 113 -35.89 6.71 16.53
C SER A 113 -35.87 5.93 15.20
N ILE A 114 -34.72 5.30 14.89
CA ILE A 114 -34.56 4.45 13.71
C ILE A 114 -35.59 3.31 13.74
N GLU A 115 -35.79 2.70 14.91
CA GLU A 115 -36.72 1.59 15.11
C GLU A 115 -38.17 2.01 14.88
N GLN A 116 -38.56 3.18 15.39
CA GLN A 116 -39.90 3.74 15.18
C GLN A 116 -40.16 3.97 13.68
N THR A 117 -39.18 4.55 12.99
CA THR A 117 -39.29 4.79 11.55
C THR A 117 -39.39 3.48 10.76
N MET A 118 -38.64 2.45 11.16
CA MET A 118 -38.71 1.12 10.53
C MET A 118 -40.07 0.46 10.74
N ALA A 119 -40.67 0.58 11.93
CA ALA A 119 -42.00 0.09 12.22
C ALA A 119 -43.07 0.80 11.37
N ASP A 120 -42.99 2.13 11.24
CA ASP A 120 -43.91 2.93 10.43
C ASP A 120 -43.82 2.57 8.94
N ILE A 121 -42.60 2.36 8.42
CA ILE A 121 -42.39 1.90 7.04
C ILE A 121 -43.01 0.52 6.83
N GLN A 122 -42.82 -0.41 7.76
CA GLN A 122 -43.39 -1.75 7.65
C GLN A 122 -44.92 -1.73 7.74
N ALA A 123 -45.49 -0.95 8.66
CA ALA A 123 -46.94 -0.78 8.79
C ALA A 123 -47.55 -0.14 7.54
N LYS A 124 -46.94 0.93 7.02
CA LYS A 124 -47.37 1.58 5.78
C LYS A 124 -47.30 0.66 4.57
N LYS A 125 -46.25 -0.17 4.47
CA LYS A 125 -46.14 -1.20 3.41
C LYS A 125 -47.27 -2.22 3.51
N LYS A 126 -47.60 -2.72 4.70
CA LYS A 126 -48.70 -3.68 4.91
C LYS A 126 -50.07 -3.11 4.52
N LEU A 127 -50.36 -1.88 4.95
CA LEU A 127 -51.63 -1.20 4.63
C LEU A 127 -51.76 -0.93 3.12
N LYS A 128 -50.68 -0.54 2.45
CA LYS A 128 -50.69 -0.31 1.00
C LYS A 128 -50.98 -1.59 0.20
N THR A 129 -50.52 -2.75 0.67
CA THR A 129 -50.82 -4.03 0.04
C THR A 129 -52.27 -4.47 0.27
N GLN A 130 -52.84 -4.16 1.44
CA GLN A 130 -54.25 -4.47 1.74
C GLN A 130 -55.20 -3.59 0.92
N HIS A 131 -54.92 -2.29 0.81
CA HIS A 131 -55.75 -1.36 0.04
C HIS A 131 -55.66 -1.56 -1.48
N ALA A 132 -54.54 -2.11 -1.98
CA ALA A 132 -54.39 -2.48 -3.39
C ALA A 132 -55.12 -3.79 -3.76
N ALA A 133 -55.62 -4.54 -2.78
CA ALA A 133 -56.41 -5.75 -2.99
C ALA A 133 -57.93 -5.51 -2.97
N GLU A 134 -58.37 -4.29 -2.66
CA GLU A 134 -59.79 -3.96 -2.43
C GLU A 134 -60.41 -3.04 -3.52
N GLU A 135 -59.64 -2.62 -4.53
CA GLU A 135 -60.14 -1.87 -5.69
C GLU A 135 -60.46 -2.84 -6.86
N PRO A 136 -61.71 -2.91 -7.36
CA PRO A 136 -62.05 -3.67 -8.56
C PRO A 136 -61.51 -2.98 -9.83
N PRO A 137 -61.23 -3.73 -10.92
CA PRO A 137 -60.63 -3.17 -12.13
C PRO A 137 -61.65 -2.37 -12.94
N GLU A 138 -61.62 -1.03 -12.84
CA GLU A 138 -62.29 -0.19 -13.83
C GLU A 138 -61.47 -0.05 -15.11
N ALA A 139 -62.21 -0.01 -16.22
CA ALA A 139 -61.78 -0.36 -17.55
C ALA A 139 -60.73 0.57 -18.15
N VAL A 140 -59.80 -0.06 -18.87
CA VAL A 140 -58.99 0.50 -19.94
C VAL A 140 -59.86 1.26 -20.95
N VAL A 141 -59.56 2.54 -21.17
CA VAL A 141 -59.83 3.20 -22.46
C VAL A 141 -58.52 3.73 -23.01
N ASP A 142 -57.97 2.93 -23.91
CA ASP A 142 -56.90 3.29 -24.82
C ASP A 142 -57.39 4.38 -25.77
N SER A 143 -56.58 5.41 -25.97
CA SER A 143 -56.74 6.38 -27.05
C SER A 143 -55.37 6.84 -27.50
N SER A 144 -54.83 6.05 -28.43
CA SER A 144 -53.73 6.37 -29.32
C SER A 144 -53.90 7.74 -30.03
N ALA A 145 -52.80 8.50 -30.15
CA ALA A 145 -52.26 9.03 -31.43
C ALA A 145 -51.31 10.24 -31.25
N GLY A 146 -50.17 10.20 -31.96
CA GLY A 146 -49.32 11.37 -32.30
C GLY A 146 -47.89 11.29 -31.74
N SER A 147 -46.90 10.63 -32.36
CA SER A 147 -46.09 11.11 -33.53
C SER A 147 -45.67 12.58 -33.39
N THR A 148 -44.42 13.05 -33.53
CA THR A 148 -43.09 12.52 -33.88
C THR A 148 -42.09 13.67 -33.64
N SER A 149 -40.84 13.34 -33.27
CA SER A 149 -39.56 13.99 -33.62
C SER A 149 -39.38 15.52 -33.56
N GLY A 150 -38.27 15.97 -32.93
CA GLY A 150 -37.59 17.19 -33.37
C GLY A 150 -36.69 17.85 -32.33
N GLN A 151 -35.49 17.30 -32.13
CA GLN A 151 -34.31 18.07 -31.67
C GLN A 151 -33.76 18.90 -32.85
N PRO A 152 -32.89 19.92 -32.67
CA PRO A 152 -31.73 19.96 -31.77
C PRO A 152 -31.85 20.84 -30.51
#